data_AF-A0A1F5B3L8-F1
#
_entry.id   AF-A0A1F5B3L8-F1
#
_cell.length_a   1.000
_cell.length_b   1.000
_cell.length_c   1.000
_cell.angle_alpha   90.00
_cell.angle_beta   90.00
_cell.angle_gamma   90.00
#
_symmetry.space_group_name_H-M   'P 1'
#
loop_
_entity.id
_entity.type
_entity.pdbx_description
1 polymer ?
#
loop_
_entity_poly.entity_id
_entity_poly.type
_entity_poly.pdbx_seq_one_letter_code
_entity_poly.pdbx_strand_id
1 'polypeptide(L)' 'MVNYILFYKIKKRVKRQIKDKIDDGELATTPRSCIDCLATDISWEIYYLLKEKGEPDSA' A
#
# COMPACT_ATOMS: atom_id res chain seq x y z
N MET A 1 15.45 -3.82 -10.32
CA MET A 1 14.34 -3.42 -11.21
C MET A 1 13.02 -3.63 -10.47
N VAL A 2 12.04 -2.71 -10.58
CA VAL A 2 10.80 -2.79 -9.80
C VAL A 2 9.96 -3.99 -10.23
N ASN A 3 9.60 -4.85 -9.28
CA ASN A 3 8.67 -5.94 -9.47
C ASN A 3 7.22 -5.42 -9.38
N TYR A 4 6.70 -4.98 -10.52
CA TYR A 4 5.34 -4.43 -10.62
C TYR A 4 4.24 -5.42 -10.28
N ILE A 5 4.47 -6.73 -10.46
CA ILE A 5 3.51 -7.78 -10.08
C ILE A 5 3.34 -7.80 -8.56
N LEU A 6 4.46 -7.74 -7.83
CA LEU A 6 4.45 -7.68 -6.36
C LEU A 6 3.81 -6.37 -5.89
N PHE A 7 4.20 -5.23 -6.47
CA PHE A 7 3.62 -3.93 -6.15
C PHE A 7 2.10 -3.91 -6.35
N TYR A 8 1.61 -4.45 -7.46
CA TYR A 8 0.17 -4.54 -7.73
C TYR A 8 -0.57 -5.39 -6.70
N LYS A 9 0.01 -6.52 -6.26
CA LYS A 9 -0.57 -7.35 -5.20
C LYS A 9 -0.65 -6.61 -3.87
N ILE A 10 0.39 -5.86 -3.51
CA ILE A 10 0.42 -5.00 -2.32
C ILE A 10 -0.69 -3.96 -2.41
N LYS A 11 -0.73 -3.19 -3.51
CA LYS A 11 -1.72 -2.13 -3.73
C LYS A 11 -3.16 -2.63 -3.66
N LYS A 12 -3.44 -3.80 -4.25
CA LYS A 12 -4.77 -4.41 -4.16
C LYS A 12 -5.16 -4.75 -2.72
N ARG A 13 -4.23 -5.27 -1.91
CA ARG A 13 -4.49 -5.58 -0.49
C ARG A 13 -4.65 -4.32 0.35
N VAL A 14 -3.79 -3.32 0.18
CA VAL A 14 -3.84 -2.05 0.93
C VAL A 14 -5.14 -1.32 0.63
N LYS A 15 -5.50 -1.18 -0.66
CA LYS A 15 -6.75 -0.52 -1.07
C LYS A 15 -7.99 -1.22 -0.50
N ARG A 16 -8.00 -2.56 -0.46
CA ARG A 16 -9.09 -3.32 0.14
C ARG A 16 -9.21 -3.03 1.64
N GLN A 17 -8.12 -3.12 2.39
CA GLN A 17 -8.13 -2.83 3.83
C GLN A 17 -8.60 -1.41 4.16
N ILE A 18 -8.19 -0.40 3.37
CA ILE A 18 -8.63 0.98 3.57
C ILE A 18 -10.14 1.10 3.32
N LYS A 19 -10.66 0.45 2.26
CA LYS A 19 -12.10 0.45 1.97
C LYS A 19 -12.90 -0.25 3.06
N ASP A 20 -12.49 -1.44 3.47
CA ASP A 20 -13.17 -2.21 4.51
C ASP A 20 -13.27 -1.36 5.80
N LYS A 21 -12.20 -0.67 6.19
CA LYS A 21 -12.20 0.26 7.35
C LYS A 21 -13.08 1.50 7.20
N ILE A 22 -13.30 1.98 5.98
CA ILE A 22 -14.24 3.08 5.71
C ILE A 22 -15.67 2.56 5.84
N ASP A 23 -15.95 1.38 5.29
CA ASP A 23 -17.27 0.74 5.34
C ASP A 23 -17.66 0.37 6.79
N ASP A 24 -16.69 -0.08 7.59
CA ASP A 24 -16.86 -0.36 9.03
C ASP A 24 -16.98 0.92 9.88
N GLY A 25 -16.84 2.11 9.28
CA GLY A 25 -16.91 3.40 9.97
C GLY A 25 -15.70 3.73 10.84
N GLU A 26 -14.62 2.94 10.78
CA GLU A 26 -13.38 3.18 11.51
C GLU A 26 -12.56 4.34 10.94
N LEU A 27 -12.70 4.60 9.62
CA LEU A 27 -12.02 5.68 8.91
C LEU A 27 -13.00 6.74 8.41
N ALA A 28 -12.92 7.95 8.98
CA ALA A 28 -13.64 9.10 8.46
C ALA A 28 -12.99 9.59 7.14
N THR A 29 -13.82 9.85 6.14
CA THR A 29 -13.38 10.38 4.84
C THR A 29 -13.97 11.78 4.62
N THR A 30 -13.27 12.60 3.84
CA THR A 30 -13.76 13.91 3.42
C THR A 30 -13.93 13.93 1.90
N PRO A 31 -14.72 14.86 1.33
CA PRO A 31 -14.88 14.98 -0.13
C PRO A 31 -13.56 15.24 -0.88
N ARG A 32 -12.52 15.71 -0.19
CA ARG A 32 -11.18 15.97 -0.75
C ARG A 32 -10.18 14.84 -0.49
N SER A 33 -10.57 13.80 0.26
CA SER A 33 -9.68 12.71 0.63
C SER A 33 -9.31 11.86 -0.59
N CYS A 34 -8.05 11.88 -1.01
CA CYS A 34 -7.56 10.97 -2.04
C CYS A 34 -7.13 9.62 -1.44
N ILE A 35 -8.10 8.72 -1.23
CA ILE A 35 -7.84 7.36 -0.72
C ILE A 35 -6.94 6.56 -1.66
N ASP A 36 -7.08 6.74 -2.97
CA ASP A 36 -6.25 6.06 -3.96
C ASP A 36 -4.80 6.56 -3.98
N CYS A 37 -4.57 7.83 -3.64
CA CYS A 37 -3.23 8.39 -3.44
C CYS A 37 -2.59 7.75 -2.20
N LEU A 38 -3.30 7.79 -1.07
CA LEU A 38 -2.82 7.21 0.19
C LEU A 38 -2.52 5.70 0.06
N ALA A 39 -3.39 4.95 -0.61
CA ALA A 39 -3.17 3.54 -0.88
C ALA A 39 -1.92 3.32 -1.74
N THR A 40 -1.64 4.21 -2.69
CA THR A 40 -0.45 4.14 -3.56
C THR A 40 0.83 4.42 -2.78
N ASP A 41 0.82 5.47 -1.94
CA ASP A 41 1.98 5.85 -1.13
C ASP A 41 2.35 4.74 -0.13
N ILE A 42 1.38 4.24 0.63
CA ILE A 42 1.57 3.10 1.56
C ILE A 42 2.08 1.85 0.82
N SER A 43 1.59 1.61 -0.40
CA SER A 43 2.02 0.45 -1.18
C SER A 43 3.49 0.52 -1.59
N TRP A 44 4.00 1.71 -1.87
CA TRP A 44 5.41 1.92 -2.18
C TRP A 44 6.28 1.68 -0.95
N GLU A 45 5.92 2.24 0.19
CA GLU A 45 6.64 2.03 1.45
C GLU A 45 6.72 0.55 1.80
N ILE A 46 5.60 -0.19 1.74
CA ILE A 46 5.59 -1.65 1.97
C ILE A 46 6.47 -2.37 0.94
N TYR A 47 6.40 -1.97 -0.34
CA TYR A 47 7.21 -2.59 -1.39
C TYR A 47 8.71 -2.41 -1.12
N TYR A 48 9.13 -1.22 -0.69
CA TYR A 48 10.53 -0.95 -0.36
C TYR A 48 10.97 -1.70 0.90
N LEU A 49 10.17 -1.71 1.96
CA LEU A 49 10.46 -2.51 3.16
C LEU A 49 10.61 -4.02 2.87
N LEU A 50 9.81 -4.55 1.93
CA LEU A 50 9.93 -5.94 1.50
C LEU A 50 11.14 -6.17 0.59
N LYS A 51 11.49 -5.17 -0.23
CA LYS A 51 12.70 -5.21 -1.07
C LYS A 51 13.95 -5.24 -0.20
N GLU A 52 14.04 -4.37 0.82
CA GLU A 52 15.13 -4.35 1.80
C GLU A 52 15.28 -5.67 2.55
N LYS A 53 14.17 -6.34 2.90
CA LYS A 53 14.22 -7.65 3.57
C LYS A 53 14.54 -8.82 2.65
N GLY A 54 14.31 -8.67 1.35
CA GLY A 54 14.53 -9.70 0.33
C GLY A 54 15.90 -9.60 -0.35
N GLU A 55 16.56 -8.46 -0.26
CA GLU A 55 17.99 -8.31 -0.53
C GLU A 55 18.74 -8.71 0.75
N PRO A 56 19.34 -9.92 0.86
CA PRO A 56 20.38 -10.10 1.84
C PRO A 56 21.44 -9.05 1.54
N ASP A 57 21.85 -8.32 2.58
CA ASP A 57 22.99 -7.42 2.54
C ASP A 57 24.07 -7.95 1.59
N SER A 58 24.19 -7.30 0.43
CA SER A 58 25.41 -7.39 -0.34
C SER A 58 26.32 -6.29 0.17
N ALA A 59 26.78 -6.43 1.43
CA ALA A 59 27.97 -5.78 2.00
C ALA A 59 28.20 -6.26 3.44
#